data_AF-A0A0G4H222-F1
#
_entry.id   AF-A0A0G4H222-F1
#
_cell.length_a   1.000
_cell.length_b   1.000
_cell.length_c   1.000
_cell.angle_alpha   90.00
_cell.angle_beta   90.00
_cell.angle_gamma   90.00
#
_symmetry.space_group_name_H-M   'P 1'
#
loop_
_entity.id
_entity.type
_entity.pdbx_description
1 polymer ?
#
loop_
_entity_poly.entity_id
_entity_poly.type
_entity_poly.pdbx_seq_one_letter_code
_entity_poly.pdbx_strand_id
1 'polypeptide(L)'
;MSDSEVHQQQPGEPFPVALSRVGAPAFALSATKELASGLHDGSLSPDAAAQLLTQDKADPNGRYRKSSHTWPSLLHLAAEKCIGEDGAAMLDCLIQHGADVKYTAYVNSSPLCTSRTPLDLVLGRLHRADPRLLSALLPMIETLLRHGARCYYAGDGALRSLFGSSAMKGISAAQCLEIVTRLATAAAAAPTPPSLYGFWTLNLACKCRFRQEEDQQQQQQQDGSHDGHTDPHIAILEKLIEGIGREVVEGDRGKEALSHAPDSQNRAVVYWLGLT
;
A
#
# COMPACT_ATOMS: atom_id res chain seq x y z
N MET A 1 -31.39 -29.57 78.89
CA MET A 1 -31.03 -30.80 78.13
C MET A 1 -31.75 -30.67 76.80
N SER A 2 -31.20 -29.90 75.87
CA SER A 2 -30.08 -30.24 74.98
C SER A 2 -30.51 -31.16 73.84
N ASP A 3 -30.04 -30.75 72.67
CA ASP A 3 -29.91 -31.47 71.41
C ASP A 3 -31.11 -31.49 70.45
N SER A 4 -30.95 -31.23 69.15
CA SER A 4 -29.91 -30.62 68.32
C SER A 4 -30.50 -30.50 66.92
N GLU A 5 -30.16 -29.45 66.17
CA GLU A 5 -30.45 -29.34 64.73
C GLU A 5 -29.78 -30.48 63.95
N VAL A 6 -30.50 -31.06 62.98
CA VAL A 6 -29.88 -31.80 61.87
C VAL A 6 -30.57 -31.41 60.56
N HIS A 7 -29.95 -30.47 59.84
CA HIS A 7 -30.09 -30.34 58.40
C HIS A 7 -29.33 -31.50 57.74
N GLN A 8 -30.02 -32.37 56.99
CA GLN A 8 -29.33 -33.30 56.09
C GLN A 8 -29.00 -32.61 54.76
N GLN A 9 -27.71 -32.66 54.43
CA GLN A 9 -27.04 -32.11 53.25
C GLN A 9 -27.28 -32.95 51.97
N GLN A 10 -27.08 -32.26 50.83
CA GLN A 10 -27.04 -32.73 49.43
C GLN A 10 -26.00 -33.85 49.15
N PRO A 11 -26.04 -34.46 47.94
CA PRO A 11 -24.89 -34.27 47.03
C PRO A 11 -25.33 -34.16 45.55
N GLY A 12 -24.73 -33.34 44.68
CA GLY A 12 -23.56 -32.50 44.84
C GLY A 12 -23.38 -31.52 43.67
N GLU A 13 -22.76 -30.39 43.99
CA GLU A 13 -21.77 -29.76 43.12
C GLU A 13 -20.37 -30.13 43.63
N PRO A 14 -19.33 -30.00 42.80
CA PRO A 14 -18.48 -28.80 42.93
C PRO A 14 -18.00 -28.31 41.55
N PHE A 15 -17.69 -27.06 41.23
CA PHE A 15 -17.74 -25.72 41.81
C PHE A 15 -17.30 -24.79 40.65
N PRO A 16 -17.51 -23.47 40.72
CA PRO A 16 -17.19 -22.51 39.67
C PRO A 16 -15.71 -22.15 39.67
N VAL A 17 -15.12 -21.94 38.48
CA VAL A 17 -13.84 -21.23 38.38
C VAL A 17 -14.14 -19.73 38.36
N ALA A 18 -14.03 -19.13 39.54
CA ALA A 18 -13.82 -17.71 39.69
C ALA A 18 -12.42 -17.36 39.17
N LEU A 19 -12.34 -16.43 38.22
CA LEU A 19 -11.16 -15.58 38.06
C LEU A 19 -11.54 -14.19 38.57
N SER A 20 -11.15 -13.89 39.80
CA SER A 20 -11.20 -12.54 40.35
C SER A 20 -9.80 -12.13 40.78
N ARG A 21 -9.24 -11.12 40.10
CA ARG A 21 -8.82 -9.85 40.71
C ARG A 21 -8.04 -8.95 39.73
N VAL A 22 -8.53 -7.71 39.64
CA VAL A 22 -7.90 -6.48 39.08
C VAL A 22 -8.06 -6.26 37.57
N GLY A 23 -9.02 -5.38 37.24
CA GLY A 23 -9.26 -4.84 35.90
C GLY A 23 -10.77 -4.74 35.68
N ALA A 24 -11.29 -3.52 35.62
CA ALA A 24 -12.71 -3.21 35.40
C ALA A 24 -13.36 -4.09 34.30
N PRO A 25 -14.69 -4.34 34.33
CA PRO A 25 -15.35 -4.95 33.19
C PRO A 25 -15.01 -4.09 31.97
N ALA A 26 -14.32 -4.68 31.00
CA ALA A 26 -14.05 -4.03 29.74
C ALA A 26 -15.41 -3.58 29.21
N PHE A 27 -15.66 -2.27 29.19
CA PHE A 27 -16.75 -1.69 28.43
C PHE A 27 -16.65 -2.35 27.06
N ALA A 28 -17.59 -3.22 26.72
CA ALA A 28 -17.59 -3.94 25.44
C ALA A 28 -17.43 -2.87 24.37
N LEU A 29 -16.21 -2.77 23.82
CA LEU A 29 -15.93 -1.84 22.75
C LEU A 29 -16.88 -2.27 21.65
N SER A 30 -17.70 -1.36 21.12
CA SER A 30 -18.49 -1.66 19.91
C SER A 30 -17.58 -2.37 18.91
N ALA A 31 -18.05 -3.36 18.16
CA ALA A 31 -17.20 -4.15 17.24
C ALA A 31 -16.28 -3.28 16.36
N THR A 32 -16.75 -2.11 15.91
CA THR A 32 -15.95 -1.09 15.21
C THR A 32 -14.72 -0.59 15.99
N LYS A 33 -14.85 -0.37 17.30
CA LYS A 33 -13.76 0.06 18.19
C LYS A 33 -12.79 -1.08 18.49
N GLU A 34 -13.28 -2.30 18.61
CA GLU A 34 -12.44 -3.49 18.75
C GLU A 34 -11.60 -3.70 17.48
N LEU A 35 -12.26 -3.68 16.31
CA LEU A 35 -11.62 -3.71 15.00
C LEU A 35 -10.58 -2.60 14.86
N ALA A 36 -10.93 -1.36 15.18
CA ALA A 36 -10.01 -0.23 15.10
C ALA A 36 -8.81 -0.35 16.07
N SER A 37 -9.03 -0.83 17.30
CA SER A 37 -7.95 -0.98 18.26
C SER A 37 -7.01 -2.10 17.85
N GLY A 38 -7.55 -3.23 17.38
CA GLY A 38 -6.77 -4.33 16.84
C GLY A 38 -5.95 -3.96 15.60
N LEU A 39 -6.53 -3.16 14.68
CA LEU A 39 -5.80 -2.56 13.55
C LEU A 39 -4.67 -1.64 13.99
N HIS A 40 -4.92 -0.82 15.01
CA HIS A 40 -3.93 0.14 15.49
C HIS A 40 -2.76 -0.55 16.21
N ASP A 41 -3.06 -1.54 17.04
CA ASP A 41 -2.05 -2.25 17.85
C ASP A 41 -1.38 -3.40 17.05
N GLY A 42 -1.88 -3.73 15.86
CA GLY A 42 -1.35 -4.79 14.99
C GLY A 42 -1.63 -6.21 15.50
N SER A 43 -2.61 -6.36 16.39
CA SER A 43 -2.95 -7.64 17.03
C SER A 43 -4.04 -8.42 16.29
N LEU A 44 -4.67 -7.82 15.28
CA LEU A 44 -5.82 -8.37 14.60
C LEU A 44 -5.44 -9.04 13.28
N SER A 45 -5.79 -10.32 13.12
CA SER A 45 -5.67 -11.02 11.85
C SER A 45 -6.79 -10.64 10.87
N PRO A 46 -6.59 -10.80 9.56
CA PRO A 46 -7.64 -10.56 8.56
C PRO A 46 -8.93 -11.36 8.81
N ASP A 47 -8.81 -12.61 9.28
CA ASP A 47 -9.96 -13.47 9.60
C ASP A 47 -10.76 -12.95 10.80
N ALA A 48 -10.09 -12.49 11.84
CA ALA A 48 -10.74 -11.89 13.01
C ALA A 48 -11.44 -10.57 12.62
N ALA A 49 -10.83 -9.78 11.74
CA ALA A 49 -11.47 -8.59 11.20
C ALA A 49 -12.73 -8.92 10.38
N ALA A 50 -12.69 -9.97 9.56
CA ALA A 50 -13.84 -10.44 8.80
C ALA A 50 -15.00 -10.88 9.71
N GLN A 51 -14.70 -11.54 10.84
CA GLN A 51 -15.71 -11.90 11.83
C GLN A 51 -16.37 -10.66 12.45
N LEU A 52 -15.58 -9.66 12.86
CA LEU A 52 -16.09 -8.41 13.42
C LEU A 52 -16.99 -7.65 12.43
N LEU A 53 -16.64 -7.65 11.13
CA LEU A 53 -17.42 -7.01 10.08
C LEU A 53 -18.73 -7.76 9.76
N THR A 54 -18.70 -9.10 9.77
CA THR A 54 -19.84 -9.91 9.36
C THR A 54 -20.81 -10.24 10.49
N GLN A 55 -20.29 -10.76 11.60
CA GLN A 55 -21.06 -11.25 12.75
C GLN A 55 -21.45 -10.10 13.67
N ASP A 56 -20.46 -9.30 14.07
CA ASP A 56 -20.64 -8.26 15.07
C ASP A 56 -20.99 -6.88 14.49
N LYS A 57 -21.20 -6.84 13.16
CA LYS A 57 -21.65 -5.67 12.40
C LYS A 57 -20.80 -4.42 12.64
N ALA A 58 -19.48 -4.58 12.72
CA ALA A 58 -18.57 -3.47 12.73
C ALA A 58 -18.78 -2.59 11.48
N ASP A 59 -18.75 -1.27 11.67
CA ASP A 59 -18.85 -0.30 10.58
C ASP A 59 -17.49 -0.19 9.85
N PRO A 60 -17.37 -0.64 8.58
CA PRO A 60 -16.12 -0.56 7.82
C PRO A 60 -15.68 0.88 7.53
N ASN A 61 -16.61 1.85 7.58
CA ASN A 61 -16.33 3.28 7.42
C ASN A 61 -16.16 4.00 8.77
N GLY A 62 -16.10 3.25 9.86
CA GLY A 62 -15.98 3.76 11.21
C GLY A 62 -14.77 4.67 11.39
N ARG A 63 -14.98 5.77 12.12
CA ARG A 63 -13.91 6.68 12.53
C ARG A 63 -13.21 6.13 13.78
N TYR A 64 -11.90 6.33 13.85
CA TYR A 64 -11.12 5.96 15.03
C TYR A 64 -10.35 7.15 15.58
N ARG A 65 -10.36 7.30 16.91
CA ARG A 65 -9.61 8.34 17.60
C ARG A 65 -8.83 7.70 18.74
N LYS A 66 -7.51 7.90 18.74
CA LYS A 66 -6.64 7.52 19.85
C LYS A 66 -5.77 8.72 20.20
N SER A 67 -5.91 9.20 21.44
CA SER A 67 -5.22 10.40 21.93
C SER A 67 -5.49 11.62 21.01
N SER A 68 -4.45 12.31 20.55
CA SER A 68 -4.54 13.47 19.64
C SER A 68 -4.75 13.08 18.16
N HIS A 69 -4.65 11.80 17.82
CA HIS A 69 -4.72 11.35 16.42
C HIS A 69 -6.13 10.84 16.10
N THR A 70 -6.64 11.26 14.95
CA THR A 70 -7.97 10.86 14.45
C THR A 70 -7.82 10.32 13.05
N TRP A 71 -8.26 9.09 12.83
CA TRP A 71 -8.38 8.46 11.53
C TRP A 71 -9.81 8.61 11.03
N PRO A 72 -9.99 9.14 9.82
CA PRO A 72 -11.30 9.48 9.28
C PRO A 72 -12.08 8.24 8.82
N SER A 73 -11.41 7.10 8.59
CA SER A 73 -12.03 5.78 8.44
C SER A 73 -11.08 4.66 8.85
N LEU A 74 -11.59 3.44 9.04
CA LEU A 74 -10.76 2.25 9.29
C LEU A 74 -9.80 1.96 8.14
N LEU A 75 -10.19 2.29 6.90
CA LEU A 75 -9.33 2.13 5.73
C LEU A 75 -8.10 3.07 5.78
N HIS A 76 -8.26 4.29 6.31
CA HIS A 76 -7.13 5.20 6.56
C HIS A 76 -6.23 4.68 7.68
N LEU A 77 -6.82 4.11 8.73
CA LEU A 77 -6.07 3.51 9.83
C LEU A 77 -5.23 2.32 9.33
N ALA A 78 -5.83 1.39 8.59
CA ALA A 78 -5.15 0.23 8.01
C ALA A 78 -4.04 0.66 7.03
N ALA A 79 -4.31 1.64 6.17
CA ALA A 79 -3.30 2.20 5.26
C ALA A 79 -2.07 2.78 5.99
N GLU A 80 -2.27 3.38 7.17
CA GLU A 80 -1.18 3.94 7.96
C GLU A 80 -0.43 2.89 8.80
N LYS A 81 -1.15 1.92 9.38
CA LYS A 81 -0.60 1.01 10.40
C LYS A 81 -0.21 -0.36 9.88
N CYS A 82 -0.93 -0.91 8.92
CA CYS A 82 -0.67 -2.25 8.41
C CYS A 82 0.51 -2.28 7.42
N ILE A 83 1.04 -3.47 7.18
CA ILE A 83 2.16 -3.72 6.27
C ILE A 83 2.10 -5.16 5.76
N GLY A 84 2.67 -5.42 4.58
CA GLY A 84 2.79 -6.76 4.02
C GLY A 84 1.47 -7.33 3.47
N GLU A 85 1.49 -8.64 3.23
CA GLU A 85 0.34 -9.40 2.72
C GLU A 85 -0.84 -9.36 3.69
N ASP A 86 -0.60 -9.49 5.00
CA ASP A 86 -1.65 -9.37 6.02
C ASP A 86 -2.31 -7.99 5.97
N GLY A 87 -1.52 -6.93 5.76
CA GLY A 87 -2.05 -5.59 5.58
C GLY A 87 -2.86 -5.44 4.30
N ALA A 88 -2.45 -6.09 3.21
CA ALA A 88 -3.20 -6.11 1.95
C ALA A 88 -4.52 -6.88 2.10
N ALA A 89 -4.50 -8.05 2.75
CA ALA A 89 -5.69 -8.84 3.07
C ALA A 89 -6.65 -8.07 3.98
N MET A 90 -6.12 -7.30 4.94
CA MET A 90 -6.92 -6.43 5.81
C MET A 90 -7.62 -5.32 5.03
N LEU A 91 -6.91 -4.65 4.11
CA LEU A 91 -7.51 -3.64 3.22
C LEU A 91 -8.57 -4.26 2.31
N ASP A 92 -8.28 -5.41 1.72
CA ASP A 92 -9.22 -6.14 0.87
C ASP A 92 -10.49 -6.52 1.64
N CYS A 93 -10.33 -7.07 2.84
CA CYS A 93 -11.44 -7.41 3.74
C CYS A 93 -12.32 -6.19 4.06
N LEU A 94 -11.72 -5.06 4.43
CA LEU A 94 -12.48 -3.82 4.70
C LEU A 94 -13.26 -3.35 3.46
N ILE A 95 -12.63 -3.36 2.28
CA ILE A 95 -13.25 -2.91 1.03
C ILE A 95 -14.40 -3.84 0.61
N GLN A 96 -14.20 -5.16 0.69
CA GLN A 96 -15.24 -6.15 0.39
C GLN A 96 -16.48 -6.00 1.28
N HIS A 97 -16.30 -5.49 2.51
CA HIS A 97 -17.40 -5.23 3.43
C HIS A 97 -17.97 -3.82 3.32
N GLY A 98 -17.54 -3.00 2.35
CA GLY A 98 -18.14 -1.71 2.03
C GLY A 98 -17.36 -0.49 2.54
N ALA A 99 -16.08 -0.63 2.90
CA ALA A 99 -15.23 0.53 3.15
C ALA A 99 -15.05 1.35 1.85
N ASP A 100 -15.25 2.67 1.95
CA ASP A 100 -15.08 3.56 0.80
C ASP A 100 -13.59 3.80 0.49
N VAL A 101 -13.10 3.13 -0.55
CA VAL A 101 -11.74 3.25 -1.07
C VAL A 101 -11.41 4.63 -1.65
N LYS A 102 -12.43 5.40 -2.03
CA LYS A 102 -12.29 6.75 -2.61
C LYS A 102 -12.48 7.85 -1.58
N TYR A 103 -12.74 7.48 -0.32
CA TYR A 103 -12.96 8.45 0.74
C TYR A 103 -11.73 9.35 0.93
N THR A 104 -11.93 10.64 0.72
CA THR A 104 -10.91 11.66 0.89
C THR A 104 -11.18 12.43 2.17
N ALA A 105 -10.13 12.60 2.97
CA ALA A 105 -10.25 13.32 4.23
C ALA A 105 -9.12 14.33 4.41
N TYR A 106 -9.46 15.48 5.01
CA TYR A 106 -8.48 16.46 5.43
C TYR A 106 -7.72 15.93 6.64
N VAL A 107 -6.42 15.69 6.48
CA VAL A 107 -5.56 15.27 7.58
C VAL A 107 -4.90 16.53 8.17
N ASN A 108 -5.34 16.93 9.36
CA ASN A 108 -4.88 18.14 10.06
C ASN A 108 -3.39 18.13 10.49
N SER A 109 -2.64 17.06 10.16
CA SER A 109 -1.26 16.87 10.61
C SER A 109 -0.19 17.40 9.64
N SER A 110 -0.58 18.02 8.51
CA SER A 110 0.38 18.59 7.55
C SER A 110 0.08 20.06 7.25
N PRO A 111 1.09 20.96 7.22
CA PRO A 111 0.91 22.37 6.88
C PRO A 111 0.47 22.60 5.43
N LEU A 112 0.55 21.56 4.59
CA LEU A 112 -0.05 21.52 3.26
C LEU A 112 -1.39 20.79 3.40
N CYS A 113 -2.49 21.53 3.57
CA CYS A 113 -3.86 21.04 3.64
C CYS A 113 -4.20 20.18 2.41
N THR A 114 -3.84 18.91 2.45
CA THR A 114 -4.02 17.97 1.37
C THR A 114 -5.01 16.92 1.84
N SER A 115 -6.14 16.83 1.15
CA SER A 115 -7.02 15.68 1.26
C SER A 115 -6.20 14.44 0.93
N ARG A 116 -6.20 13.44 1.81
CA ARG A 116 -5.52 12.16 1.57
C ARG A 116 -6.54 11.06 1.42
N THR A 117 -6.32 10.19 0.45
CA THR A 117 -6.96 8.86 0.36
C THR A 117 -6.13 7.84 1.14
N PRO A 118 -6.66 6.63 1.35
CA PRO A 118 -5.87 5.50 1.84
C PRO A 118 -4.62 5.24 0.98
N LEU A 119 -4.72 5.36 -0.35
CA LEU A 119 -3.57 5.20 -1.25
C LEU A 119 -2.52 6.29 -1.04
N ASP A 120 -2.94 7.54 -0.84
CA ASP A 120 -2.02 8.65 -0.53
C ASP A 120 -1.25 8.41 0.78
N LEU A 121 -1.89 7.78 1.78
CA LEU A 121 -1.24 7.43 3.04
C LEU A 121 -0.18 6.35 2.85
N VAL A 122 -0.48 5.27 2.11
CA VAL A 122 0.49 4.20 1.84
C VAL A 122 1.68 4.75 1.04
N LEU A 123 1.42 5.53 -0.01
CA LEU A 123 2.48 6.15 -0.82
C LEU A 123 3.30 7.18 -0.03
N GLY A 124 2.65 7.95 0.84
CA GLY A 124 3.32 8.93 1.70
C GLY A 124 4.35 8.30 2.64
N ARG A 125 4.15 7.03 3.05
CA ARG A 125 5.11 6.28 3.87
C ARG A 125 6.39 5.94 3.12
N LEU A 126 6.39 5.96 1.79
CA LEU A 126 7.59 5.73 0.99
C LEU A 126 8.52 6.96 0.99
N HIS A 127 7.99 8.16 1.27
CA HIS A 127 8.78 9.38 1.28
C HIS A 127 9.76 9.37 2.48
N ARG A 128 11.04 9.09 2.21
CA ARG A 128 12.13 8.83 3.20
C ARG A 128 12.20 7.39 3.73
N ALA A 129 11.69 6.42 2.98
CA ALA A 129 11.80 5.01 3.31
C ALA A 129 12.98 4.28 2.67
N ASP A 130 13.36 3.15 3.28
CA ASP A 130 14.23 2.09 2.75
C ASP A 130 13.47 1.28 1.66
N PRO A 131 14.14 0.86 0.57
CA PRO A 131 13.63 -0.13 -0.39
C PRO A 131 12.86 -1.32 0.22
N ARG A 132 13.28 -1.84 1.39
CA ARG A 132 12.56 -2.95 2.07
C ARG A 132 11.11 -2.59 2.40
N LEU A 133 10.85 -1.32 2.75
CA LEU A 133 9.49 -0.86 3.02
C LEU A 133 8.66 -0.83 1.74
N LEU A 134 9.27 -0.54 0.57
CA LEU A 134 8.53 -0.62 -0.69
C LEU A 134 8.03 -2.03 -0.95
N SER A 135 8.90 -3.04 -0.84
CA SER A 135 8.49 -4.44 -1.02
C SER A 135 7.36 -4.83 -0.07
N ALA A 136 7.41 -4.34 1.18
CA ALA A 136 6.40 -4.63 2.18
C ALA A 136 5.08 -3.84 2.00
N LEU A 137 5.11 -2.67 1.36
CA LEU A 137 3.90 -1.88 1.06
C LEU A 137 3.30 -2.18 -0.31
N LEU A 138 4.06 -2.81 -1.20
CA LEU A 138 3.63 -3.10 -2.57
C LEU A 138 2.30 -3.89 -2.63
N PRO A 139 2.08 -4.96 -1.84
CA PRO A 139 0.81 -5.68 -1.83
C PRO A 139 -0.38 -4.77 -1.45
N MET A 140 -0.17 -3.84 -0.51
CA MET A 140 -1.21 -2.90 -0.09
C MET A 140 -1.54 -1.89 -1.20
N ILE A 141 -0.51 -1.39 -1.91
CA ILE A 141 -0.69 -0.46 -3.05
C ILE A 141 -1.47 -1.17 -4.16
N GLU A 142 -1.11 -2.42 -4.49
CA GLU A 142 -1.80 -3.23 -5.49
C GLU A 142 -3.26 -3.46 -5.14
N THR A 143 -3.55 -3.85 -3.89
CA THR A 143 -4.94 -4.05 -3.45
C THR A 143 -5.76 -2.79 -3.59
N LEU A 144 -5.24 -1.63 -3.17
CA LEU A 144 -5.95 -0.36 -3.32
C LEU A 144 -6.18 -0.02 -4.80
N LEU A 145 -5.18 -0.20 -5.67
CA LEU A 145 -5.31 0.04 -7.10
C LEU A 145 -6.34 -0.88 -7.76
N ARG A 146 -6.36 -2.17 -7.40
CA ARG A 146 -7.33 -3.17 -7.88
C ARG A 146 -8.77 -2.81 -7.51
N HIS A 147 -8.94 -2.11 -6.40
CA HIS A 147 -10.24 -1.58 -5.97
C HIS A 147 -10.53 -0.17 -6.52
N GLY A 148 -9.70 0.35 -7.42
CA GLY A 148 -9.91 1.64 -8.09
C GLY A 148 -9.57 2.85 -7.21
N ALA A 149 -8.70 2.69 -6.22
CA ALA A 149 -8.17 3.80 -5.44
C ALA A 149 -7.44 4.80 -6.34
N ARG A 150 -7.64 6.09 -6.08
CA ARG A 150 -6.96 7.18 -6.78
C ARG A 150 -5.95 7.84 -5.85
N CYS A 151 -4.80 8.20 -6.44
CA CYS A 151 -3.78 9.00 -5.79
C CYS A 151 -4.05 10.48 -6.10
N TYR A 152 -4.34 11.27 -5.08
CA TYR A 152 -4.49 12.73 -5.19
C TYR A 152 -3.31 13.47 -4.58
N TYR A 153 -2.40 12.76 -3.92
CA TYR A 153 -1.19 13.34 -3.37
C TYR A 153 -0.38 14.06 -4.46
N ALA A 154 -0.26 15.38 -4.30
CA ALA A 154 0.39 16.29 -5.25
C ALA A 154 -0.16 16.25 -6.69
N GLY A 155 -1.40 15.79 -6.90
CA GLY A 155 -2.05 15.77 -8.23
C GLY A 155 -1.46 14.75 -9.21
N ASP A 156 -0.77 13.72 -8.71
CA ASP A 156 0.33 13.14 -9.47
C ASP A 156 0.31 11.61 -9.64
N GLY A 157 -0.78 10.87 -9.36
CA GLY A 157 -0.80 9.42 -9.64
C GLY A 157 0.17 8.60 -8.78
N ALA A 158 0.01 7.27 -8.79
CA ALA A 158 0.80 6.41 -7.90
C ALA A 158 2.25 6.27 -8.36
N LEU A 159 2.49 6.16 -9.67
CA LEU A 159 3.85 5.96 -10.20
C LEU A 159 4.74 7.20 -10.05
N ARG A 160 4.21 8.42 -10.18
CA ARG A 160 5.00 9.62 -9.87
C ARG A 160 5.45 9.60 -8.41
N SER A 161 4.53 9.29 -7.49
CA SER A 161 4.83 9.24 -6.06
C SER A 161 5.88 8.18 -5.75
N LEU A 162 5.83 7.05 -6.45
CA LEU A 162 6.84 6.01 -6.38
C LEU A 162 8.21 6.49 -6.90
N PHE A 163 8.30 7.01 -8.13
CA PHE A 163 9.58 7.47 -8.69
C PHE A 163 10.20 8.65 -7.92
N GLY A 164 9.36 9.51 -7.32
CA GLY A 164 9.80 10.59 -6.44
C GLY A 164 10.19 10.14 -5.03
N SER A 165 10.05 8.86 -4.71
CA SER A 165 10.36 8.30 -3.40
C SER A 165 11.85 8.00 -3.23
N SER A 166 12.36 8.13 -2.00
CA SER A 166 13.68 7.62 -1.65
C SER A 166 13.76 6.10 -1.67
N ALA A 167 12.62 5.40 -1.57
CA ALA A 167 12.58 3.94 -1.59
C ALA A 167 13.03 3.36 -2.94
N MET A 168 13.02 4.17 -4.01
CA MET A 168 13.56 3.79 -5.32
C MET A 168 15.10 3.83 -5.38
N LYS A 169 15.77 4.42 -4.38
CA LYS A 169 17.23 4.45 -4.33
C LYS A 169 17.76 3.05 -4.06
N GLY A 170 18.55 2.51 -4.98
CA GLY A 170 19.17 1.19 -4.84
C GLY A 170 18.36 0.03 -5.42
N ILE A 171 17.21 0.31 -6.03
CA ILE A 171 16.44 -0.66 -6.81
C ILE A 171 17.10 -0.84 -8.19
N SER A 172 17.17 -2.07 -8.69
CA SER A 172 17.66 -2.35 -10.05
C SER A 172 16.60 -2.03 -11.11
N ALA A 173 17.00 -1.88 -12.36
CA ALA A 173 16.04 -1.61 -13.44
C ALA A 173 15.05 -2.77 -13.63
N ALA A 174 15.51 -4.02 -13.48
CA ALA A 174 14.62 -5.19 -13.55
C ALA A 174 13.57 -5.19 -12.43
N GLN A 175 13.98 -4.90 -11.18
CA GLN A 175 13.05 -4.77 -10.05
C GLN A 175 12.05 -3.62 -10.26
N CYS A 176 12.51 -2.49 -10.78
CA CYS A 176 11.62 -1.37 -11.11
C CYS A 176 10.60 -1.77 -12.19
N LEU A 177 11.04 -2.46 -13.24
CA LEU A 177 10.15 -2.95 -14.29
C LEU A 177 9.07 -3.89 -13.75
N GLU A 178 9.45 -4.81 -12.86
CA GLU A 178 8.50 -5.71 -12.18
C GLU A 178 7.46 -4.91 -11.39
N ILE A 179 7.92 -3.94 -10.57
CA ILE A 179 7.02 -3.10 -9.77
C ILE A 179 6.05 -2.32 -10.66
N VAL A 180 6.55 -1.66 -11.71
CA VAL A 180 5.71 -0.90 -12.65
C VAL A 180 4.67 -1.81 -13.30
N THR A 181 5.08 -3.01 -13.72
CA THR A 181 4.20 -4.00 -14.36
C THR A 181 3.10 -4.48 -13.40
N ARG A 182 3.46 -4.78 -12.16
CA ARG A 182 2.50 -5.20 -11.12
C ARG A 182 1.48 -4.11 -10.81
N LEU A 183 1.93 -2.86 -10.66
CA LEU A 183 1.04 -1.72 -10.41
C LEU A 183 0.12 -1.42 -11.60
N ALA A 184 0.63 -1.50 -12.83
CA ALA A 184 -0.18 -1.35 -14.04
C ALA A 184 -1.25 -2.44 -14.15
N THR A 185 -0.87 -3.69 -13.88
CA THR A 185 -1.80 -4.84 -13.87
C THR A 185 -2.88 -4.66 -12.80
N ALA A 186 -2.49 -4.26 -11.59
CA ALA A 186 -3.44 -4.02 -10.50
C ALA A 186 -4.42 -2.90 -10.84
N ALA A 187 -3.95 -1.78 -11.39
CA ALA A 187 -4.82 -0.67 -11.80
C ALA A 187 -5.77 -1.07 -12.94
N ALA A 188 -5.30 -1.84 -13.92
CA ALA A 188 -6.09 -2.32 -15.04
C ALA A 188 -7.18 -3.32 -14.61
N ALA A 189 -6.95 -4.08 -13.54
CA ALA A 189 -7.92 -5.02 -12.98
C ALA A 189 -9.11 -4.34 -12.26
N ALA A 190 -9.06 -3.03 -12.03
CA ALA A 190 -10.13 -2.31 -11.36
C ALA A 190 -11.37 -2.15 -12.25
N PRO A 191 -12.60 -2.18 -11.68
CA PRO A 191 -13.83 -1.93 -12.44
C PRO A 191 -13.85 -0.58 -13.15
N THR A 192 -13.15 0.40 -12.59
CA THR A 192 -12.89 1.69 -13.23
C THR A 192 -11.41 2.01 -13.02
N PRO A 193 -10.55 1.71 -14.02
CA PRO A 193 -9.11 1.88 -13.89
C PRO A 193 -8.74 3.30 -13.43
N PRO A 194 -7.99 3.44 -12.31
CA PRO A 194 -7.51 4.74 -11.88
C PRO A 194 -6.36 5.18 -12.79
N SER A 195 -6.16 6.50 -12.94
CA SER A 195 -4.93 7.01 -13.54
C SER A 195 -3.75 6.63 -12.64
N LEU A 196 -2.95 5.69 -13.11
CA LEU A 196 -1.74 5.27 -12.42
C LEU A 196 -0.63 6.31 -12.57
N TYR A 197 -0.63 6.95 -13.73
CA TYR A 197 0.35 7.94 -14.16
C TYR A 197 -0.06 9.34 -13.69
N GLY A 198 0.95 10.16 -13.41
CA GLY A 198 0.80 11.59 -13.13
C GLY A 198 1.59 12.43 -14.10
N PHE A 199 1.40 13.74 -13.96
CA PHE A 199 1.94 14.74 -14.87
C PHE A 199 3.46 14.64 -15.01
N TRP A 200 4.17 14.36 -13.91
CA TRP A 200 5.64 14.30 -13.86
C TRP A 200 6.21 12.87 -13.85
N THR A 201 5.38 11.83 -14.06
CA THR A 201 5.85 10.43 -13.97
C THR A 201 7.01 10.15 -14.90
N LEU A 202 6.92 10.54 -16.17
CA LEU A 202 7.98 10.31 -17.15
C LEU A 202 9.28 11.06 -16.78
N ASN A 203 9.16 12.32 -16.37
CA ASN A 203 10.31 13.12 -15.93
C ASN A 203 11.06 12.49 -14.76
N LEU A 204 10.32 11.99 -13.76
CA LEU A 204 10.92 11.34 -12.59
C LEU A 204 11.52 9.97 -12.94
N ALA A 205 10.87 9.18 -13.80
CA ALA A 205 11.41 7.91 -14.27
C ALA A 205 12.74 8.11 -15.02
N CYS A 206 12.84 9.12 -15.89
CA CYS A 206 14.08 9.48 -16.58
C CYS A 206 15.19 9.96 -15.63
N LYS A 207 14.83 10.48 -14.44
CA LYS A 207 15.76 10.90 -13.38
C LYS A 207 16.21 9.77 -12.45
N CYS A 208 15.58 8.60 -12.51
CA CYS A 208 15.92 7.48 -11.64
C CYS A 208 17.31 6.93 -12.00
N ARG A 209 18.14 6.78 -10.97
CA ARG A 209 19.43 6.08 -11.06
C ARG A 209 19.23 4.69 -10.49
N PHE A 210 19.08 3.72 -11.37
CA PHE A 210 18.98 2.32 -10.96
C PHE A 210 20.35 1.78 -10.56
N ARG A 211 20.35 0.87 -9.59
CA ARG A 211 21.56 0.14 -9.23
C ARG A 211 22.01 -0.68 -10.46
N GLN A 212 23.27 -0.54 -10.85
CA GLN A 212 23.87 -1.44 -11.83
C GLN A 212 23.91 -2.84 -11.24
N GLU A 213 23.34 -3.81 -11.96
CA GLU A 213 23.51 -5.22 -11.65
C GLU A 213 24.94 -5.60 -12.04
N GLU A 214 25.87 -5.47 -11.09
CA GLU A 214 27.17 -6.13 -11.19
C GLU A 214 26.89 -7.65 -11.22
N ASP A 215 27.39 -8.34 -12.25
CA ASP A 215 27.41 -9.80 -12.46
C ASP A 215 26.31 -10.49 -13.32
N GLN A 216 26.08 -10.01 -14.55
CA GLN A 216 25.66 -10.90 -15.67
C GLN A 216 26.47 -10.74 -16.98
N GLN A 217 27.61 -10.05 -16.95
CA GLN A 217 28.49 -9.91 -18.14
C GLN A 217 29.65 -10.91 -18.20
N GLN A 218 29.79 -11.86 -17.26
CA GLN A 218 30.86 -12.88 -17.32
C GLN A 218 30.44 -14.23 -17.95
N GLN A 219 29.23 -14.38 -18.49
CA GLN A 219 28.83 -15.62 -19.19
C GLN A 219 28.19 -15.45 -20.57
N GLN A 220 28.21 -14.26 -21.17
CA GLN A 220 27.78 -14.04 -22.56
C GLN A 220 28.90 -13.56 -23.49
N GLN A 221 30.13 -14.03 -23.25
CA GLN A 221 31.14 -14.15 -24.32
C GLN A 221 31.21 -15.59 -24.80
N GLN A 222 30.08 -16.13 -25.27
CA GLN A 222 30.05 -17.18 -26.29
C GLN A 222 28.62 -17.34 -26.81
N ASP A 223 28.52 -17.36 -28.14
CA ASP A 223 27.35 -17.51 -29.00
C ASP A 223 26.42 -16.30 -29.26
N GLY A 224 26.47 -15.87 -30.51
CA GLY A 224 25.62 -14.86 -31.12
C GLY A 224 24.22 -15.39 -31.39
N SER A 225 23.35 -15.26 -30.38
CA SER A 225 21.91 -15.21 -30.53
C SER A 225 21.45 -13.88 -29.94
N HIS A 226 21.05 -12.93 -30.81
CA HIS A 226 20.30 -11.74 -30.38
C HIS A 226 18.89 -12.18 -29.98
N ASP A 227 18.75 -12.81 -28.82
CA ASP A 227 17.44 -13.02 -28.21
C ASP A 227 16.92 -11.68 -27.68
N GLY A 228 15.70 -11.33 -28.11
CA GLY A 228 15.06 -10.02 -27.98
C GLY A 228 14.69 -9.61 -26.55
N HIS A 229 15.66 -9.60 -25.64
CA HIS A 229 15.51 -8.99 -24.33
C HIS A 229 15.70 -7.48 -24.44
N THR A 230 14.57 -6.76 -24.54
CA THR A 230 14.55 -5.31 -24.39
C THR A 230 15.20 -4.91 -23.06
N ASP A 231 16.18 -4.01 -23.11
CA ASP A 231 16.84 -3.45 -21.94
C ASP A 231 15.78 -3.02 -20.90
N PRO A 232 15.88 -3.42 -19.61
CA PRO A 232 14.88 -3.08 -18.60
C PRO A 232 14.58 -1.58 -18.49
N HIS A 233 15.56 -0.71 -18.76
CA HIS A 233 15.35 0.74 -18.79
C HIS A 233 14.44 1.17 -19.94
N ILE A 234 14.62 0.58 -21.13
CA ILE A 234 13.76 0.82 -22.30
C ILE A 234 12.37 0.26 -22.02
N ALA A 235 12.27 -0.96 -21.49
CA ALA A 235 11.00 -1.60 -21.18
C ALA A 235 10.18 -0.83 -20.14
N ILE A 236 10.82 -0.19 -19.15
CA ILE A 236 10.14 0.72 -18.21
C ILE A 236 9.53 1.88 -18.98
N LEU A 237 10.30 2.55 -19.85
CA LEU A 237 9.79 3.69 -20.61
C LEU A 237 8.66 3.28 -21.54
N GLU A 238 8.78 2.18 -22.28
CA GLU A 238 7.72 1.67 -23.15
C GLU A 238 6.40 1.49 -22.38
N LYS A 239 6.45 0.93 -21.16
CA LYS A 239 5.27 0.77 -20.30
C LYS A 239 4.71 2.08 -19.76
N LEU A 240 5.56 3.07 -19.52
CA LEU A 240 5.09 4.42 -19.17
C LEU A 240 4.41 5.07 -20.38
N ILE A 241 4.99 4.96 -21.57
CA ILE A 241 4.46 5.54 -22.81
C ILE A 241 3.13 4.89 -23.18
N GLU A 242 3.02 3.56 -23.06
CA GLU A 242 1.79 2.80 -23.34
C GLU A 242 0.61 3.33 -22.51
N GLY A 243 0.83 3.65 -21.23
CA GLY A 243 -0.25 4.11 -20.36
C GLY A 243 -0.41 5.62 -20.24
N ILE A 244 0.61 6.43 -20.55
CA ILE A 244 0.51 7.90 -20.59
C ILE A 244 -0.08 8.38 -21.92
N GLY A 245 0.18 7.66 -23.02
CA GLY A 245 -0.14 8.07 -24.39
C GLY A 245 1.07 8.69 -25.09
N ARG A 246 1.25 8.37 -26.38
CA ARG A 246 2.40 8.83 -27.19
C ARG A 246 2.40 10.35 -27.37
N GLU A 247 1.22 10.95 -27.46
CA GLU A 247 1.03 12.39 -27.62
C GLU A 247 1.67 13.23 -26.50
N VAL A 248 1.75 12.69 -25.28
CA VAL A 248 2.40 13.38 -24.15
C VAL A 248 3.93 13.34 -24.28
N VAL A 249 4.45 12.28 -24.90
CA VAL A 249 5.89 12.02 -25.08
C VAL A 249 6.44 12.83 -26.24
N GLU A 250 5.66 12.98 -27.31
CA GLU A 250 6.04 13.76 -28.50
C GLU A 250 5.91 15.28 -28.26
N GLY A 251 5.14 15.69 -27.26
CA GLY A 251 5.02 17.08 -26.83
C GLY A 251 6.24 17.62 -26.07
N ASP A 252 6.24 18.93 -25.80
CA ASP A 252 7.36 19.63 -25.14
C ASP A 252 7.74 19.02 -23.79
N ARG A 253 6.77 18.44 -23.07
CA ARG A 253 6.98 17.80 -21.77
C ARG A 253 7.77 16.49 -21.87
N GLY A 254 7.50 15.69 -22.89
CA GLY A 254 8.27 14.48 -23.15
C GLY A 254 9.71 14.83 -23.51
N LYS A 255 9.92 15.83 -24.39
CA LYS A 255 11.24 16.34 -24.73
C LYS A 255 12.02 16.83 -23.50
N GLU A 256 11.37 17.57 -22.60
CA GLU A 256 11.98 18.00 -21.34
C GLU A 256 12.34 16.80 -20.43
N ALA A 257 11.43 15.84 -20.24
CA ALA A 257 11.69 14.64 -19.46
C ALA A 257 12.89 13.85 -19.99
N LEU A 258 12.95 13.68 -21.30
CA LEU A 258 13.99 12.92 -22.00
C LEU A 258 15.35 13.64 -21.97
N SER A 259 15.37 14.97 -21.90
CA SER A 259 16.60 15.75 -21.75
C SER A 259 17.38 15.46 -20.45
N HIS A 260 16.72 14.87 -19.44
CA HIS A 260 17.35 14.47 -18.18
C HIS A 260 17.90 13.03 -18.16
N ALA A 261 17.61 12.24 -19.19
CA ALA A 261 18.11 10.86 -19.27
C ALA A 261 19.64 10.75 -19.32
N PRO A 262 20.38 11.65 -20.03
CA PRO A 262 21.85 11.66 -20.01
C PRO A 262 22.44 11.89 -18.61
N ASP A 263 21.85 12.81 -17.82
CA ASP A 263 22.31 13.16 -16.46
C ASP A 263 22.14 12.02 -15.44
N SER A 264 21.29 11.05 -15.79
CA SER A 264 20.97 9.88 -14.98
C SER A 264 21.80 8.65 -15.36
N GLN A 265 22.76 8.81 -16.29
CA GLN A 265 23.59 7.73 -16.85
C GLN A 265 22.78 6.62 -17.52
N ASN A 266 21.55 6.92 -17.91
CA ASN A 266 20.64 5.95 -18.51
C ASN A 266 20.87 5.88 -20.02
N ARG A 267 22.05 5.35 -20.40
CA ARG A 267 22.53 5.35 -21.80
C ARG A 267 21.56 4.67 -22.76
N ALA A 268 20.87 3.62 -22.32
CA ALA A 268 19.89 2.90 -23.13
C ALA A 268 18.75 3.82 -23.62
N VAL A 269 18.31 4.75 -22.78
CA VAL A 269 17.27 5.74 -23.13
C VAL A 269 17.80 6.76 -24.15
N VAL A 270 19.05 7.20 -24.01
CA VAL A 270 19.68 8.13 -24.95
C VAL A 270 19.82 7.49 -26.34
N TYR A 271 20.16 6.20 -26.42
CA TYR A 271 20.23 5.47 -27.70
C TYR A 271 18.86 5.21 -28.31
N TRP A 272 17.85 4.90 -27.49
CA TRP A 272 16.48 4.72 -27.95
C TRP A 272 15.92 6.00 -28.61
N LEU A 273 16.27 7.17 -28.08
CA LEU A 273 15.89 8.47 -28.64
C LEU A 273 16.64 8.87 -29.92
N GLY A 274 17.81 8.30 -30.19
CA GLY A 274 18.55 8.54 -31.42
C GLY A 274 18.08 7.68 -32.60
N LEU A 275 17.23 6.68 -32.36
CA LEU A 275 16.75 5.69 -33.33
C LEU A 275 15.26 5.86 -33.69
N THR A 276 14.56 6.82 -33.07
CA THR A 276 13.19 7.23 -33.39
C THR A 276 13.19 8.59 -34.06
#